data_AF-A0A8J4Y4A6-F1
#
_entry.id   AF-A0A8J4Y4A6-F1
#
_cell.length_a   1.000
_cell.length_b   1.000
_cell.length_c   1.000
_cell.angle_alpha   90.00
_cell.angle_beta   90.00
_cell.angle_gamma   90.00
#
_symmetry.space_group_name_H-M   'P 1'
#
loop_
_entity.id
_entity.type
_entity.pdbx_description
1 polymer ?
#
loop_
_entity_poly.entity_id
_entity_poly.type
_entity_poly.pdbx_seq_one_letter_code
_entity_poly.pdbx_strand_id
1 'polypeptide(L)'
;MKGPQVIHQHSVYTCTTPVQEAVAQGFERELEVYGKPECYLQSLAVELEVKRDMIVKLLIDAGLNPIVPEGGYFILADMRDIVNKVDIGGDPKERKDFRFVKWLSRNRKLQGIPPSAFYSPQHGDLGENYIRFCFIKVHVFEPTCRPSHHFSFLSSTSSCFFSSSSSL
;
A
#
# COMPACT_ATOMS: atom_id res chain seq x y z
N MET A 1 -35.30 14.61 5.65
CA MET A 1 -33.82 14.59 5.48
C MET A 1 -33.35 13.17 5.79
N LYS A 2 -32.55 12.53 4.92
CA LYS A 2 -32.13 11.13 5.14
C LYS A 2 -31.20 11.05 6.36
N GLY A 3 -31.24 9.97 7.13
CA GLY A 3 -30.47 9.82 8.38
C GLY A 3 -28.99 10.23 8.29
N PRO A 4 -28.23 9.78 7.28
CA PRO A 4 -26.82 10.18 7.10
C PRO A 4 -26.61 11.69 6.88
N GLN A 5 -27.53 12.37 6.19
CA GLN A 5 -27.44 13.82 5.96
C GLN A 5 -27.59 14.60 7.26
N VAL A 6 -28.50 14.17 8.13
CA VAL A 6 -28.71 14.77 9.46
C VAL A 6 -27.45 14.57 10.31
N ILE A 7 -26.89 13.36 10.32
CA ILE A 7 -25.65 13.07 11.05
C ILE A 7 -24.51 13.98 10.55
N HIS A 8 -24.30 14.09 9.24
CA HIS A 8 -23.26 14.96 8.68
C HIS A 8 -23.46 16.43 9.09
N GLN A 9 -24.69 16.94 8.93
CA GLN A 9 -25.06 18.32 9.29
C GLN A 9 -24.75 18.64 10.75
N HIS A 10 -24.99 17.69 11.66
CA HIS A 10 -24.77 17.87 13.10
C HIS A 10 -23.40 17.41 13.60
N SER A 11 -22.58 16.75 12.77
CA SER A 11 -21.22 16.34 13.15
C SER A 11 -20.17 17.31 12.65
N VAL A 12 -20.22 17.67 11.36
CA VAL A 12 -19.21 18.49 10.70
C VAL A 12 -19.79 19.69 9.94
N TYR A 13 -21.11 19.72 9.74
CA TYR A 13 -21.84 20.76 9.00
C TYR A 13 -21.47 20.81 7.50
N THR A 14 -20.26 21.26 7.18
CA THR A 14 -19.73 21.40 5.82
C THR A 14 -18.29 20.89 5.72
N CYS A 15 -17.85 20.63 4.49
CA CYS A 15 -16.47 20.25 4.18
C CYS A 15 -15.71 21.41 3.51
N THR A 16 -14.41 21.22 3.29
CA THR A 16 -13.53 22.22 2.69
C THR A 16 -13.94 22.56 1.26
N THR A 17 -14.51 23.75 1.04
CA THR A 17 -14.98 24.24 -0.27
C THR A 17 -13.96 24.11 -1.41
N PRO A 18 -12.69 24.55 -1.27
CA PRO A 18 -11.75 24.46 -2.40
C PRO A 18 -11.40 23.01 -2.81
N VAL A 19 -11.44 22.05 -1.88
CA VAL A 19 -11.24 20.64 -2.21
C VAL A 19 -12.45 20.09 -2.96
N GLN A 20 -13.66 20.46 -2.55
CA GLN A 20 -14.88 20.06 -3.25
C GLN A 20 -14.90 20.61 -4.68
N GLU A 21 -14.54 21.87 -4.88
CA GLU A 21 -14.43 22.50 -6.20
C GLU A 21 -13.38 21.80 -7.09
N ALA A 22 -12.19 21.55 -6.57
CA ALA A 22 -11.13 20.87 -7.33
C ALA A 22 -11.54 19.44 -7.73
N VAL A 23 -12.21 18.72 -6.84
CA VAL A 23 -12.73 17.36 -7.13
C VAL A 23 -13.87 17.42 -8.16
N ALA A 24 -14.75 18.43 -8.08
CA ALA A 24 -15.82 18.62 -9.06
C ALA A 24 -15.26 18.85 -10.47
N GLN A 25 -14.28 19.76 -10.62
CA GLN A 25 -13.60 19.99 -11.90
C GLN A 25 -12.89 18.73 -12.41
N GLY A 26 -12.27 17.95 -11.51
CA GLY A 26 -11.68 16.65 -11.85
C GLY A 26 -12.73 15.69 -12.44
N PHE A 27 -13.90 15.58 -11.83
CA PHE A 27 -14.98 14.75 -12.36
C PHE A 27 -15.53 15.25 -13.69
N GLU A 28 -15.76 16.56 -13.84
CA GLU A 28 -16.22 17.15 -15.11
C GLU A 28 -15.25 16.79 -16.24
N ARG A 29 -13.95 16.98 -16.01
CA ARG A 29 -12.90 16.64 -16.97
C ARG A 29 -12.85 15.14 -17.32
N GLU A 30 -13.01 14.26 -16.35
CA GLU A 30 -12.98 12.80 -16.56
C GLU A 30 -14.25 12.30 -17.27
N LEU A 31 -15.40 12.91 -17.01
CA LEU A 31 -16.66 12.58 -17.69
C LEU A 31 -16.60 12.90 -19.19
N GLU A 32 -15.91 13.96 -19.61
CA GLU A 32 -15.70 14.32 -21.04
C GLU A 32 -14.87 13.30 -21.82
N VAL A 33 -14.01 12.55 -21.13
CA VAL A 33 -13.15 11.51 -21.73
C VAL A 33 -13.50 10.11 -21.28
N TYR A 34 -14.63 9.93 -20.61
CA TYR A 34 -15.05 8.63 -20.10
C TYR A 34 -15.13 7.60 -21.25
N GLY A 35 -14.48 6.45 -21.08
CA GLY A 35 -14.37 5.43 -22.12
C GLY A 35 -13.16 5.57 -23.05
N LYS A 36 -12.35 6.62 -22.89
CA LYS A 36 -11.12 6.82 -23.67
C LYS A 36 -9.87 6.45 -22.84
N PRO A 37 -8.76 6.03 -23.47
CA PRO A 37 -7.54 5.61 -22.77
C PRO A 37 -6.95 6.65 -21.81
N GLU A 38 -7.16 7.94 -22.08
CA GLU A 38 -6.69 9.04 -21.22
C GLU A 38 -7.53 9.23 -19.94
N CYS A 39 -8.69 8.59 -19.82
CA CYS A 39 -9.53 8.69 -18.63
C CYS A 39 -8.82 8.05 -17.43
N TYR A 40 -8.56 8.83 -16.38
CA TYR A 40 -7.89 8.37 -15.16
C TYR A 40 -8.63 7.21 -14.48
N LEU A 41 -9.96 7.19 -14.57
CA LEU A 41 -10.80 6.13 -14.00
C LEU A 41 -10.54 4.75 -14.67
N GLN A 42 -9.95 4.73 -15.87
CA GLN A 42 -9.60 3.52 -16.61
C GLN A 42 -8.09 3.30 -16.63
N SER A 43 -7.31 4.33 -16.93
CA SER A 43 -5.85 4.23 -17.07
C SER A 43 -5.15 3.84 -15.77
N LEU A 44 -5.67 4.28 -14.60
CA LEU A 44 -5.11 3.89 -13.30
C LEU A 44 -5.18 2.38 -13.08
N ALA A 45 -6.30 1.74 -13.46
CA ALA A 45 -6.45 0.30 -13.29
C ALA A 45 -5.44 -0.46 -14.16
N VAL A 46 -5.24 -0.02 -15.40
CA VAL A 46 -4.25 -0.58 -16.34
C VAL A 46 -2.83 -0.40 -15.80
N GLU A 47 -2.48 0.78 -15.27
CA GLU A 47 -1.18 1.03 -14.67
C GLU A 47 -0.92 0.14 -13.45
N LEU A 48 -1.92 0.02 -12.56
CA LEU A 48 -1.83 -0.76 -11.34
C LEU A 48 -1.76 -2.26 -11.61
N GLU A 49 -2.37 -2.75 -12.68
CA GLU A 49 -2.27 -4.15 -13.09
C GLU A 49 -0.83 -4.55 -13.41
N VAL A 50 -0.09 -3.73 -14.16
CA VAL A 50 1.33 -3.97 -14.44
C VAL A 50 2.14 -4.00 -13.13
N LYS A 51 1.85 -3.08 -12.21
CA LYS A 51 2.51 -3.02 -10.88
C LYS A 51 2.17 -4.20 -10.00
N ARG A 52 0.92 -4.68 -10.03
CA ARG A 52 0.45 -5.89 -9.34
C ARG A 52 1.25 -7.11 -9.81
N ASP A 53 1.37 -7.30 -11.12
CA ASP A 53 2.05 -8.48 -11.67
C ASP A 53 3.55 -8.48 -11.36
N MET A 54 4.18 -7.30 -11.34
CA MET A 54 5.57 -7.15 -10.91
C MET A 54 5.74 -7.53 -9.42
N ILE A 55 4.91 -6.99 -8.53
CA ILE A 55 5.06 -7.31 -7.09
C ILE A 55 4.72 -8.76 -6.78
N VAL A 56 3.77 -9.38 -7.50
CA VAL A 56 3.46 -10.81 -7.37
C VAL A 56 4.70 -11.66 -7.65
N LYS A 57 5.41 -11.40 -8.76
CA LYS A 57 6.66 -12.12 -9.10
C LYS A 57 7.72 -11.95 -8.01
N LEU A 58 7.93 -10.72 -7.55
CA LEU A 58 8.92 -10.42 -6.51
C LEU A 58 8.61 -11.11 -5.18
N LEU A 59 7.34 -11.20 -4.79
CA LEU A 59 6.93 -11.87 -3.56
C LEU A 59 7.14 -13.38 -3.67
N ILE A 60 6.84 -13.99 -4.82
CA ILE A 60 7.12 -15.40 -5.09
C ILE A 60 8.62 -15.67 -5.04
N ASP A 61 9.43 -14.84 -5.71
CA ASP A 61 10.89 -14.97 -5.72
C ASP A 61 11.50 -14.82 -4.31
N ALA A 62 10.88 -13.99 -3.46
CA ALA A 62 11.26 -13.84 -2.06
C ALA A 62 10.83 -15.02 -1.17
N GLY A 63 10.03 -15.96 -1.69
CA GLY A 63 9.52 -17.13 -0.96
C GLY A 63 8.24 -16.87 -0.17
N LEU A 64 7.51 -15.79 -0.47
CA LEU A 64 6.16 -15.53 0.04
C LEU A 64 5.13 -16.07 -0.94
N ASN A 65 3.92 -16.38 -0.45
CA ASN A 65 2.83 -16.82 -1.30
C ASN A 65 1.76 -15.71 -1.44
N PRO A 66 1.80 -14.89 -2.51
CA PRO A 66 0.89 -13.77 -2.70
C PRO A 66 -0.53 -14.20 -3.08
N ILE A 67 -1.53 -13.51 -2.52
CA ILE A 67 -2.93 -13.60 -2.93
C ILE A 67 -3.16 -12.50 -3.96
N VAL A 68 -3.27 -12.86 -5.23
CA VAL A 68 -3.42 -11.91 -6.35
C VAL A 68 -4.75 -11.14 -6.20
N PRO A 69 -4.72 -9.81 -6.03
CA PRO A 69 -5.94 -9.03 -5.85
C PRO A 69 -6.66 -8.80 -7.19
N GLU A 70 -7.99 -8.88 -7.17
CA GLU A 70 -8.85 -8.53 -8.31
C GLU A 70 -8.98 -7.02 -8.51
N GLY A 71 -8.69 -6.21 -7.48
CA GLY A 71 -8.76 -4.76 -7.53
C GLY A 71 -8.07 -4.06 -6.37
N GLY A 72 -7.91 -2.74 -6.49
CA GLY A 72 -7.19 -1.92 -5.53
C GLY A 72 -5.67 -2.01 -5.68
N TYR A 73 -4.94 -1.51 -4.68
CA TYR A 73 -3.49 -1.35 -4.71
C TYR A 73 -2.77 -2.00 -3.52
N PHE A 74 -3.45 -2.92 -2.83
CA PHE A 74 -2.88 -3.70 -1.75
C PHE A 74 -2.82 -5.18 -2.13
N ILE A 75 -1.76 -5.86 -1.69
CA ILE A 75 -1.58 -7.30 -1.86
C ILE A 75 -1.30 -7.95 -0.51
N LEU A 76 -1.97 -9.05 -0.22
CA LEU A 76 -1.66 -9.91 0.92
C LEU A 76 -0.72 -11.01 0.45
N ALA A 77 0.22 -11.38 1.30
CA ALA A 77 1.08 -12.53 1.08
C ALA A 77 1.15 -13.38 2.35
N ASP A 78 1.01 -14.69 2.17
CA ASP A 78 1.24 -15.66 3.23
C ASP A 78 2.75 -15.78 3.48
N MET A 79 3.13 -15.72 4.75
CA MET A 79 4.51 -15.72 5.21
C MET A 79 4.90 -17.01 5.96
N ARG A 80 4.01 -18.02 6.05
CA ARG A 80 4.28 -19.28 6.77
C ARG A 80 5.61 -19.93 6.35
N ASP A 81 5.91 -19.94 5.05
CA ASP A 81 7.12 -20.57 4.51
C ASP A 81 8.42 -19.85 4.88
N ILE A 82 8.36 -18.54 5.09
CA ILE A 82 9.54 -17.73 5.49
C ILE A 82 9.70 -17.73 6.99
N VAL A 83 8.61 -17.57 7.76
CA VAL A 83 8.67 -17.45 9.21
C VAL A 83 9.29 -18.70 9.85
N ASN A 84 9.10 -19.88 9.26
CA ASN A 84 9.74 -21.11 9.74
C ASN A 84 11.26 -21.16 9.48
N LYS A 85 11.78 -20.32 8.58
CA LYS A 85 13.19 -20.29 8.16
C LYS A 85 13.98 -19.16 8.81
N VAL A 86 13.31 -18.18 9.42
CA VAL A 86 13.96 -17.00 10.00
C VAL A 86 13.57 -16.83 11.47
N ASP A 87 14.54 -16.52 12.32
CA ASP A 87 14.25 -16.11 13.68
C ASP A 87 13.70 -14.69 13.68
N ILE A 88 12.37 -14.59 13.78
CA ILE A 88 11.64 -13.31 13.82
C ILE A 88 11.85 -12.55 15.14
N GLY A 89 12.31 -13.21 16.22
CA GLY A 89 12.46 -12.61 17.54
C GLY A 89 11.20 -11.88 18.04
N GLY A 90 11.37 -10.88 18.92
CA GLY A 90 10.27 -10.02 19.41
C GLY A 90 9.54 -10.56 20.65
N ASP A 91 8.60 -9.77 21.16
CA ASP A 91 7.81 -10.13 22.34
C ASP A 91 6.83 -11.26 21.99
N PRO A 92 6.88 -12.42 22.67
CA PRO A 92 5.95 -13.53 22.45
C PRO A 92 4.47 -13.17 22.69
N LYS A 93 4.18 -12.08 23.42
CA LYS A 93 2.82 -11.57 23.62
C LYS A 93 2.25 -10.90 22.38
N GLU A 94 3.09 -10.49 21.44
CA GLU A 94 2.65 -9.90 20.18
C GLU A 94 2.31 -10.97 19.15
N ARG A 95 1.33 -10.66 18.29
CA ARG A 95 0.95 -11.52 17.18
C ARG A 95 2.11 -11.69 16.19
N LYS A 96 2.10 -12.83 15.52
CA LYS A 96 3.20 -13.28 14.65
C LYS A 96 3.49 -12.31 13.49
N ASP A 97 2.46 -11.77 12.85
CA ASP A 97 2.58 -10.77 11.78
C ASP A 97 3.20 -9.45 12.25
N PHE A 98 2.87 -8.97 13.45
CA PHE A 98 3.50 -7.79 14.04
C PHE A 98 5.00 -8.02 14.27
N ARG A 99 5.37 -9.16 14.82
CA ARG A 99 6.77 -9.54 15.03
C ARG A 99 7.52 -9.62 13.70
N PHE A 100 6.92 -10.27 12.70
CA PHE A 100 7.50 -10.39 11.36
C PHE A 100 7.68 -9.04 10.68
N VAL A 101 6.69 -8.14 10.73
CA VAL A 101 6.79 -6.80 10.15
C VAL A 101 7.91 -5.99 10.82
N LYS A 102 8.05 -6.06 12.14
CA LYS A 102 9.16 -5.41 12.87
C LYS A 102 10.51 -5.99 12.47
N TRP A 103 10.60 -7.31 12.33
CA TRP A 103 11.81 -7.98 11.86
C TRP A 103 12.16 -7.56 10.42
N LEU A 104 11.17 -7.51 9.53
CA LEU A 104 11.34 -7.14 8.12
C LEU A 104 11.84 -5.70 7.99
N SER A 105 11.27 -4.79 8.77
CA SER A 105 11.67 -3.38 8.81
C SER A 105 13.13 -3.21 9.28
N ARG A 106 13.52 -3.92 10.36
CA ARG A 106 14.87 -3.84 10.92
C ARG A 106 15.94 -4.46 10.02
N ASN A 107 15.69 -5.67 9.51
CA ASN A 107 16.68 -6.52 8.83
C ASN A 107 16.70 -6.34 7.31
N ARG A 108 15.55 -6.06 6.69
CA ARG A 108 15.40 -5.97 5.24
C ARG A 108 15.05 -4.57 4.74
N LYS A 109 14.87 -3.60 5.64
CA LYS A 109 14.48 -2.21 5.28
C LYS A 109 13.22 -2.16 4.41
N LEU A 110 12.31 -3.11 4.66
CA LEU A 110 11.04 -3.23 3.98
C LEU A 110 9.91 -3.16 5.00
N GLN A 111 8.94 -2.27 4.76
CA GLN A 111 7.80 -2.08 5.63
C GLN A 111 6.54 -2.69 5.01
N GLY A 112 5.98 -3.69 5.69
CA GLY A 112 4.61 -4.16 5.45
C GLY A 112 3.68 -3.72 6.58
N ILE A 113 2.40 -4.08 6.45
CA ILE A 113 1.38 -3.86 7.48
C ILE A 113 0.85 -5.21 7.97
N PRO A 114 0.79 -5.44 9.31
CA PRO A 114 0.25 -6.66 9.89
C PRO A 114 -1.28 -6.72 9.70
N PRO A 115 -1.82 -7.71 8.98
CA PRO A 115 -3.25 -7.80 8.71
C PRO A 115 -4.09 -8.09 9.96
N SER A 116 -3.52 -8.71 10.99
CA SER A 116 -4.24 -8.97 12.24
C SER A 116 -4.70 -7.69 12.95
N ALA A 117 -4.13 -6.52 12.62
CA ALA A 117 -4.61 -5.21 13.06
C ALA A 117 -6.01 -4.86 12.54
N PHE A 118 -6.45 -5.50 11.44
CA PHE A 118 -7.79 -5.30 10.86
C PHE A 118 -8.82 -6.33 11.35
N TYR A 119 -8.43 -7.21 12.28
CA TYR A 119 -9.32 -8.19 12.90
C TYR A 119 -9.68 -7.78 14.32
N SER A 120 -10.85 -8.23 14.79
CA SER A 120 -11.19 -8.10 16.21
C SER A 120 -10.19 -8.86 17.09
N PRO A 121 -10.08 -8.53 18.38
CA PRO A 121 -9.16 -9.21 19.29
C PRO A 121 -9.30 -10.74 19.28
N GLN A 122 -10.53 -11.24 19.14
CA GLN A 122 -10.88 -12.67 19.16
C GLN A 122 -10.54 -13.42 17.86
N HIS A 123 -10.38 -12.73 16.73
CA HIS A 123 -10.20 -13.36 15.40
C HIS A 123 -8.88 -12.98 14.73
N GLY A 124 -7.92 -12.46 15.50
CA GLY A 124 -6.65 -11.99 14.94
C GLY A 124 -5.72 -13.08 14.44
N ASP A 125 -5.92 -14.30 14.91
CA ASP A 125 -5.28 -15.53 14.46
C ASP A 125 -5.54 -15.82 12.96
N LEU A 126 -6.64 -15.33 12.40
CA LEU A 126 -6.92 -15.44 10.97
C LEU A 126 -5.94 -14.59 10.13
N GLY A 127 -5.50 -13.44 10.66
CA GLY A 127 -4.63 -12.49 9.96
C GLY A 127 -3.13 -12.66 10.23
N GLU A 128 -2.75 -13.38 11.29
CA GLU A 128 -1.38 -13.41 11.79
C GLU A 128 -0.37 -14.16 10.90
N ASN A 129 -0.83 -14.87 9.87
CA ASN A 129 0.00 -15.58 8.90
C ASN A 129 0.29 -14.77 7.64
N TYR A 130 -0.26 -13.56 7.55
CA TYR A 130 -0.21 -12.76 6.35
C TYR A 130 0.55 -11.46 6.58
N ILE A 131 0.99 -10.84 5.50
CA ILE A 131 1.54 -9.48 5.47
C ILE A 131 0.92 -8.71 4.31
N ARG A 132 0.58 -7.43 4.53
CA ARG A 132 0.02 -6.55 3.49
C ARG A 132 1.06 -5.59 2.95
N PHE A 133 1.22 -5.55 1.63
CA PHE A 133 2.02 -4.57 0.90
C PHE A 133 1.16 -3.65 0.04
N CYS A 134 1.70 -2.48 -0.31
CA CYS A 134 1.07 -1.47 -1.16
C CYS A 134 1.92 -1.24 -2.40
N PHE A 135 1.32 -1.31 -3.59
CA PHE A 135 2.03 -1.23 -4.86
C PHE A 135 1.70 0.00 -5.72
N ILE A 136 0.86 0.93 -5.24
CA ILE A 136 0.70 2.27 -5.85
C ILE A 136 1.87 3.19 -5.45
N LYS A 137 3.05 2.90 -6.01
CA LYS A 137 4.28 3.68 -5.81
C LYS A 137 4.81 4.21 -7.14
N VAL A 138 5.53 5.33 -7.11
CA VAL A 138 6.11 5.96 -8.30
C VAL A 138 7.23 5.09 -8.85
N HIS A 139 8.20 4.75 -8.01
CA HIS A 139 9.23 3.77 -8.31
C HIS A 139 8.82 2.46 -7.65
N VAL A 140 8.14 1.60 -8.41
CA VAL A 140 7.85 0.24 -7.92
C VAL A 140 9.16 -0.54 -7.97
N PHE A 141 9.80 -0.74 -9.12
CA PHE A 141 11.16 -1.31 -9.21
C PHE A 141 11.81 -0.91 -10.55
N GLU A 142 12.97 -0.26 -10.54
CA GLU A 142 13.84 -0.26 -11.74
C GLU A 142 14.53 -1.64 -11.82
N PRO A 143 14.61 -2.27 -13.01
CA PRO A 143 15.31 -3.55 -13.19
C PRO A 143 16.85 -3.43 -13.08
N THR A 144 17.39 -2.26 -12.70
CA THR A 144 18.84 -2.03 -12.53
C THR A 144 19.26 -2.16 -11.06
N CYS A 145 18.94 -3.29 -10.42
CA CYS A 145 19.67 -3.69 -9.21
C CYS A 145 20.25 -5.08 -9.41
N ARG A 146 21.58 -5.11 -9.52
CA ARG A 146 22.42 -6.30 -9.45
C ARG A 146 22.01 -7.18 -8.25
N PRO A 147 22.28 -8.49 -8.28
CA PRO A 147 22.03 -9.38 -7.16
C PRO A 147 22.96 -9.01 -5.99
N SER A 148 22.52 -8.07 -5.16
CA SER A 148 23.19 -7.72 -3.91
C SER A 148 22.12 -7.44 -2.87
N HIS A 149 21.65 -8.52 -2.23
CA HIS A 149 21.09 -8.67 -0.86
C HIS A 149 20.36 -7.50 -0.14
N HIS A 150 19.92 -6.45 -0.83
CA HIS A 150 19.34 -5.25 -0.26
C HIS A 150 18.17 -4.76 -1.12
N PHE A 151 16.97 -5.23 -0.77
CA PHE A 151 15.71 -4.69 -1.25
C PHE A 151 15.33 -3.49 -0.37
N SER A 152 15.66 -2.27 -0.80
CA SER A 152 15.20 -1.05 -0.14
C SER A 152 13.92 -0.55 -0.82
N PHE A 153 12.76 -0.79 -0.20
CA PHE A 153 11.53 -0.08 -0.55
C PHE A 153 11.56 1.29 0.16
N LEU A 154 11.71 2.36 -0.59
CA LEU A 154 11.57 3.71 -0.06
C LEU A 154 10.11 3.95 0.34
N SER A 155 9.88 4.23 1.63
CA SER A 155 8.63 4.83 2.09
C SER A 155 8.52 6.21 1.42
N SER A 156 7.62 6.35 0.45
CA SER A 156 7.19 7.64 -0.09
C SER A 156 6.47 8.47 0.98
N THR A 157 7.23 8.99 1.93
CA THR A 157 6.90 10.13 2.80
C THR A 157 8.23 10.72 3.24
N SER A 158 8.86 11.51 2.36
CA SER A 158 9.72 12.68 2.66
C SER A 158 10.52 13.06 1.41
N SER A 159 10.57 14.37 1.13
CA SER A 159 11.44 15.08 0.18
C SER A 159 10.93 15.33 -1.25
N CYS A 160 9.81 16.05 -1.38
CA CYS A 160 9.73 17.16 -2.33
C CYS A 160 9.72 18.46 -1.52
N PHE A 161 10.88 19.12 -1.41
CA PHE A 161 11.14 20.55 -1.17
C PHE A 161 12.55 20.70 -0.56
N PHE A 162 13.55 20.90 -1.41
CA PHE A 162 14.43 22.07 -1.28
C PHE A 162 15.11 22.30 -2.62
N SER A 163 14.80 23.46 -3.19
CA SER A 163 15.34 23.99 -4.43
C SER A 163 16.87 24.12 -4.35
N SER A 164 17.51 23.83 -5.47
CA SER A 164 18.87 24.21 -5.85
C SER A 164 19.14 25.71 -5.60
N SER A 165 20.32 26.04 -5.11
CA SER A 165 21.17 27.20 -5.47
C SER A 165 22.50 27.02 -4.73
N SER A 166 23.51 26.43 -5.37
CA SER A 166 24.53 27.11 -6.18
C SER A 166 25.54 27.88 -5.33
N SER A 167 26.76 27.38 -5.41
CA SER A 167 28.02 27.96 -4.97
C SER A 167 28.19 29.40 -5.44
N LEU A 168 28.46 30.31 -4.49
CA LEU A 168 29.55 31.29 -4.46
C LEU A 168 29.64 31.88 -3.05
#